data_AF-A0A4Y5SNQ3-F1
#
_entry.id   AF-A0A4Y5SNQ3-F1
#
_cell.length_a   1.000
_cell.length_b   1.000
_cell.length_c   1.000
_cell.angle_alpha   90.00
_cell.angle_beta   90.00
_cell.angle_gamma   90.00
#
_symmetry.space_group_name_H-M   'P 1'
#
loop_
_entity.id
_entity.type
_entity.pdbx_description
1 polymer ?
#
loop_
_entity_poly.entity_id
_entity_poly.type
_entity_poly.pdbx_seq_one_letter_code
_entity_poly.pdbx_strand_id
1 'polypeptide(L)' 'MSTLRSTATLVDSSVLLNLIFETELTEKALRLISLSEYPAVSETVIDECVYVTLRRNASKLGVKNITISNDS' A
#
# COMPACT_ATOMS: atom_id res chain seq x y z
N MET A 1 32.42 17.32 -8.79
CA MET A 1 31.29 16.37 -8.93
C MET A 1 30.61 16.30 -7.57
N SER A 2 29.37 16.78 -7.42
CA SER A 2 28.63 16.50 -6.20
C SER A 2 28.16 15.05 -6.27
N THR A 3 28.61 14.25 -5.31
CA THR A 3 28.04 12.92 -5.05
C THR A 3 26.73 13.12 -4.30
N LEU A 4 25.73 13.68 -4.96
CA LEU A 4 24.36 13.71 -4.43
C LEU A 4 23.90 12.26 -4.41
N ARG A 5 24.08 11.61 -3.25
CA ARG A 5 23.58 10.27 -2.99
C ARG A 5 22.07 10.42 -2.85
N SER A 6 21.37 10.40 -3.98
CA SER A 6 19.92 10.31 -3.98
C SER A 6 19.52 8.99 -3.33
N THR A 7 19.05 9.07 -2.09
CA THR A 7 18.46 7.93 -1.40
C THR A 7 16.98 7.93 -1.74
N ALA A 8 16.53 6.90 -2.46
CA ALA A 8 15.11 6.72 -2.71
C ALA A 8 14.35 6.67 -1.38
N THR A 9 13.20 7.35 -1.33
CA THR A 9 12.29 7.23 -0.18
C THR A 9 11.41 6.02 -0.40
N LEU A 10 11.56 5.00 0.45
CA LEU A 10 10.70 3.84 0.43
C LEU A 10 9.30 4.21 0.95
N VAL A 11 8.29 3.98 0.13
CA VAL A 11 6.89 4.22 0.46
C VAL A 11 6.27 2.91 0.93
N ASP A 12 5.63 2.96 2.09
CA ASP A 12 4.97 1.80 2.71
C ASP A 12 3.53 1.61 2.19
N SER A 13 3.00 0.39 2.30
CA SER A 13 1.66 0.04 1.85
C SER A 13 0.58 0.88 2.57
N SER A 14 0.79 1.24 3.84
CA SER A 14 -0.12 2.11 4.58
C SER A 14 -0.33 3.49 3.95
N VAL A 15 0.72 4.09 3.37
CA VAL A 15 0.63 5.39 2.69
C VAL A 15 -0.19 5.25 1.40
N LEU A 16 0.09 4.20 0.62
CA LEU A 16 -0.61 3.92 -0.63
C LEU A 16 -2.09 3.58 -0.41
N LEU A 17 -2.41 2.80 0.62
CA LEU A 17 -3.78 2.40 0.92
C LEU A 17 -4.68 3.59 1.29
N ASN A 18 -4.13 4.64 1.90
CA ASN A 18 -4.88 5.87 2.16
C ASN A 18 -5.24 6.59 0.85
N LEU A 19 -4.39 6.54 -0.18
CA LEU A 19 -4.71 7.07 -1.50
C LEU A 19 -5.72 6.19 -2.25
N ILE A 20 -5.51 4.88 -2.26
CA ILE A 20 -6.35 3.90 -2.99
C ILE A 20 -7.79 3.94 -2.48
N PHE A 21 -7.98 4.13 -1.17
CA PHE A 21 -9.30 4.08 -0.55
C PHE A 21 -9.88 5.43 -0.15
N GLU A 22 -9.19 6.52 -0.47
CA GLU A 22 -9.62 7.89 -0.20
C GLU A 22 -10.12 8.08 1.25
N THR A 23 -9.22 7.90 2.21
CA THR A 23 -9.53 8.07 3.65
C THR A 23 -9.36 9.52 4.10
N GLU A 24 -9.67 9.80 5.36
CA GLU A 24 -9.36 11.07 6.04
C GLU A 24 -7.86 11.44 6.03
N LEU A 25 -6.96 10.49 5.75
CA LEU A 25 -5.51 10.71 5.69
C LEU A 25 -4.97 10.91 4.27
N THR A 26 -5.84 10.95 3.25
CA THR A 26 -5.44 11.09 1.84
C THR A 26 -4.51 12.29 1.61
N GLU A 27 -4.86 13.47 2.13
CA GLU A 27 -4.03 14.68 1.97
C GLU A 27 -2.65 14.53 2.61
N LYS A 28 -2.59 13.86 3.77
CA LYS A 28 -1.33 13.60 4.48
C LYS A 28 -0.45 12.61 3.70
N ALA A 29 -1.05 11.57 3.11
CA ALA A 29 -0.36 10.61 2.26
C ALA A 29 0.21 11.28 0.99
N LEU A 30 -0.59 12.12 0.32
CA LEU A 30 -0.14 12.92 -0.83
C LEU A 30 1.05 13.80 -0.47
N ARG A 31 1.00 14.49 0.69
CA ARG A 31 2.10 15.34 1.16
C ARG A 31 3.38 14.55 1.45
N LEU A 32 3.29 13.34 1.98
CA LEU A 32 4.46 12.50 2.23
C LEU A 32 5.13 12.06 0.92
N ILE A 33 4.33 11.73 -0.10
CA ILE A 33 4.83 11.39 -1.43
C ILE A 33 5.44 12.61 -2.11
N SER A 34 4.80 13.79 -2.01
CA SER A 34 5.31 15.02 -2.64
C SER A 34 6.62 15.52 -2.04
N LEU A 35 6.94 15.14 -0.80
CA LEU A 35 8.21 15.46 -0.14
C LEU A 35 9.34 14.49 -0.54
N SER A 36 9.04 13.41 -1.24
CA SER A 36 10.02 12.43 -1.69
C SER A 36 10.53 12.77 -3.07
N GLU A 37 11.85 12.95 -3.20
CA GLU A 37 12.50 13.24 -4.48
C GLU A 37 12.42 12.04 -5.44
N TYR A 38 12.53 10.83 -4.90
CA TYR A 38 12.42 9.57 -5.64
C TYR A 38 11.62 8.55 -4.81
N PRO A 39 10.27 8.61 -4.84
CA PRO A 39 9.45 7.62 -4.16
C PRO A 39 9.63 6.25 -4.83
N ALA A 40 10.01 5.26 -4.03
CA ALA A 40 10.19 3.88 -4.48
C ALA A 40 9.31 2.95 -3.65
N VAL A 41 8.80 1.89 -4.27
CA VAL A 41 8.00 0.84 -3.64
C VAL A 41 8.67 -0.51 -3.93
N SER A 42 8.58 -1.45 -2.99
CA SER A 42 9.00 -2.83 -3.22
C SER A 42 7.84 -3.65 -3.79
N GLU A 43 8.16 -4.78 -4.43
CA GLU A 43 7.16 -5.76 -4.86
C GLU A 43 6.28 -6.22 -3.69
N THR A 44 6.88 -6.43 -2.52
CA THR A 44 6.15 -6.80 -1.28
C THR A 44 5.10 -5.76 -0.89
N VAL A 45 5.42 -4.45 -0.98
CA VAL A 45 4.46 -3.38 -0.69
C VAL A 45 3.30 -3.39 -1.69
N ILE A 46 3.57 -3.70 -2.97
CA ILE A 46 2.54 -3.84 -3.99
C ILE A 46 1.61 -5.02 -3.66
N ASP A 47 2.19 -6.19 -3.35
CA ASP A 47 1.44 -7.40 -3.00
C ASP A 47 0.55 -7.19 -1.77
N GLU A 48 1.05 -6.47 -0.77
CA GLU A 48 0.27 -6.07 0.41
C GLU A 48 -0.94 -5.21 0.02
N CYS A 49 -0.74 -4.18 -0.82
CA CYS A 49 -1.84 -3.33 -1.28
C CYS A 49 -2.90 -4.14 -2.04
N VAL A 50 -2.47 -5.07 -2.90
CA VAL A 50 -3.37 -5.96 -3.63
C VAL A 50 -4.16 -6.84 -2.66
N TYR A 51 -3.48 -7.52 -1.73
CA TYR A 51 -4.13 -8.40 -0.76
C TYR A 51 -5.15 -7.66 0.11
N VAL A 52 -4.79 -6.48 0.65
CA VAL A 52 -5.69 -5.69 1.48
C VAL A 52 -6.91 -5.22 0.67
N THR A 53 -6.72 -4.83 -0.59
CA THR A 53 -7.81 -4.43 -1.49
C THR A 53 -8.77 -5.58 -1.76
N LEU A 54 -8.24 -6.76 -2.11
CA LEU A 54 -9.04 -7.97 -2.31
C LEU A 54 -9.79 -8.34 -1.05
N ARG A 55 -9.12 -8.35 0.11
CA ARG A 55 -9.75 -8.71 1.39
C ARG A 55 -10.84 -7.72 1.79
N ARG A 56 -10.63 -6.41 1.58
CA ARG A 56 -11.64 -5.37 1.83
C ARG A 56 -12.87 -5.58 0.94
N ASN A 57 -12.67 -5.87 -0.35
CA ASN A 57 -13.77 -6.12 -1.29
C ASN A 57 -14.52 -7.41 -0.96
N ALA A 58 -13.81 -8.49 -0.64
CA ALA A 58 -14.42 -9.74 -0.20
C ALA A 58 -15.25 -9.54 1.09
N SER A 59 -14.74 -8.75 2.04
CA SER A 59 -15.44 -8.43 3.29
C SER A 59 -16.75 -7.65 3.04
N LYS A 60 -16.77 -6.74 2.05
CA LYS A 60 -18.00 -6.04 1.62
C LYS A 60 -19.05 -7.00 1.04
N LEU A 61 -18.61 -8.14 0.49
CA LEU A 61 -19.49 -9.21 -0.01
C LEU A 61 -19.86 -10.22 1.09
N GLY A 62 -19.52 -9.96 2.36
CA GLY A 62 -19.83 -10.84 3.49
C GLY A 62 -18.83 -11.97 3.72
N VAL A 63 -17.76 -12.06 2.93
CA VAL A 63 -16.71 -13.08 3.10
C VAL A 63 -15.78 -12.66 4.23
N LYS A 64 -16.02 -13.21 5.43
CA LYS A 64 -15.25 -12.85 6.64
C LYS A 64 -13.99 -13.70 6.82
N ASN A 65 -14.03 -14.97 6.43
CA ASN A 65 -12.93 -15.94 6.50
C ASN A 65 -12.91 -16.82 5.25
N ILE A 66 -11.71 -17.09 4.73
CA ILE A 66 -11.49 -18.21 3.80
C ILE A 66 -11.22 -19.41 4.69
N THR A 67 -12.21 -20.26 4.89
CA THR A 67 -11.98 -21.58 5.48
C THR A 67 -11.29 -22.39 4.39
N ILE A 68 -10.00 -22.67 4.54
CA ILE A 68 -9.35 -23.69 3.71
C ILE A 68 -9.94 -25.02 4.20
N SER A 69 -10.96 -25.51 3.49
CA SER A 69 -11.36 -26.91 3.62
C SER A 69 -10.19 -27.72 3.07
N ASN A 70 -9.40 -28.28 3.98
CA ASN A 70 -8.49 -29.37 3.63
C ASN A 70 -9.36 -30.57 3.30
N ASP A 71 -9.85 -30.63 2.06
CA ASP A 71 -10.33 -31.89 1.50
C ASP A 71 -9.09 -32.76 1.29
N SER A 72 -8.88 -33.63 2.28
CA SER A 72 -7.89 -34.71 2.31
C SER A 72 -8.17 -35.78 1.29
#